data_AF-A0A962XYW3-F1
#
_entry.id   AF-A0A962XYW3-F1
#
_cell.length_a   1.000
_cell.length_b   1.000
_cell.length_c   1.000
_cell.angle_alpha   90.00
_cell.angle_beta   90.00
_cell.angle_gamma   90.00
#
_symmetry.space_group_name_H-M   'P 1'
#
loop_
_entity.id
_entity.type
_entity.pdbx_description
1 polymer ?
#
loop_
_entity_poly.entity_id
_entity_poly.type
_entity_poly.pdbx_seq_one_letter_code
_entity_poly.pdbx_strand_id
1 'polypeptide(L)' 'GTALTAEALIAHCRQHLTSYKVPRRVEFRAELPKSNVGKILRRLLRDG' A
#
# COMPACT_ATOMS: atom_id res chain seq x y z
N GLY A 1 -9.96 11.83 16.13
CA GLY A 1 -9.68 10.43 15.74
C GLY A 1 -8.20 10.29 15.45
N THR A 2 -7.61 9.15 15.78
CA THR A 2 -6.18 8.86 15.53
C THR A 2 -5.93 8.62 14.05
N ALA A 3 -4.79 9.09 13.54
CA ALA A 3 -4.39 8.89 12.14
C ALA A 3 -4.04 7.41 11.87
N LEU A 4 -4.35 6.93 10.66
CA LEU A 4 -3.97 5.59 10.20
C LEU A 4 -2.47 5.57 9.89
N THR A 5 -1.73 4.63 10.47
CA THR A 5 -0.28 4.49 10.24
C THR A 5 0.06 3.22 9.47
N ALA A 6 1.27 3.19 8.89
CA ALA A 6 1.76 2.03 8.15
C ALA A 6 1.93 0.81 9.08
N GLU A 7 2.38 1.04 10.32
CA GLU A 7 2.59 0.00 11.33
C GLU A 7 1.25 -0.63 11.73
N ALA A 8 0.20 0.18 11.89
CA ALA A 8 -1.14 -0.32 12.20
C ALA A 8 -1.68 -1.23 11.08
N LEU A 9 -1.47 -0.84 9.81
CA LEU A 9 -1.85 -1.66 8.66
C LEU A 9 -1.05 -2.96 8.59
N ILE A 10 0.27 -2.90 8.80
CA ILE A 10 1.12 -4.11 8.81
C ILE A 10 0.73 -5.03 9.96
N ALA A 11 0.46 -4.49 11.16
CA ALA A 11 0.01 -5.27 12.31
C ALA A 11 -1.32 -5.98 12.03
N HIS A 12 -2.27 -5.27 11.44
CA HIS A 12 -3.53 -5.84 10.98
C HIS A 12 -3.30 -6.97 9.97
N CYS A 13 -2.47 -6.75 8.94
CA CYS A 13 -2.13 -7.80 7.97
C CYS A 13 -1.48 -9.03 8.63
N ARG A 14 -0.62 -8.86 9.63
CA ARG A 14 0.01 -9.99 10.36
C ARG A 14 -0.99 -10.83 11.16
N GLN A 15 -2.09 -10.23 11.62
CA GLN A 15 -3.15 -10.95 12.35
C GLN A 15 -4.04 -11.78 11.42
N HIS A 16 -4.17 -11.37 10.15
CA HIS A 16 -5.14 -11.96 9.22
C HIS A 16 -4.52 -12.70 8.02
N LEU A 17 -3.23 -12.52 7.75
CA LEU A 17 -2.54 -13.10 6.59
C LEU A 17 -1.40 -14.01 7.04
N THR A 18 -1.06 -14.97 6.19
CA THR A 18 0.18 -15.73 6.32
C THR A 18 1.39 -14.81 6.15
N SER A 19 2.50 -15.13 6.81
CA SER A 19 3.67 -14.26 6.93
C SER A 19 4.22 -13.75 5.58
N TYR A 20 4.16 -14.58 4.53
CA TYR A 20 4.65 -14.22 3.20
C TYR A 20 3.71 -13.29 2.40
N LYS A 21 2.45 -13.14 2.83
CA LYS A 21 1.47 -12.21 2.23
C LYS A 21 1.44 -10.85 2.93
N VAL A 22 2.15 -10.70 4.04
CA VAL A 22 2.26 -9.43 4.73
C VAL A 22 3.11 -8.48 3.89
N PRO A 23 2.63 -7.25 3.60
CA PRO A 23 3.41 -6.28 2.83
C PRO A 23 4.68 -5.90 3.57
N ARG A 24 5.79 -5.76 2.83
CA ARG A 24 7.07 -5.32 3.40
C ARG A 24 7.12 -3.81 3.66
N ARG A 25 6.34 -3.04 2.91
CA ARG A 25 6.27 -1.58 2.98
C ARG A 25 4.85 -1.12 2.66
N VAL A 26 4.42 -0.04 3.30
CA VAL A 26 3.16 0.64 3.05
C VAL A 26 3.46 2.12 2.87
N GLU A 27 2.92 2.72 1.82
CA GLU A 27 3.04 4.15 1.54
C GLU A 27 1.67 4.76 1.37
N PHE A 28 1.46 5.91 2.00
CA PHE A 28 0.29 6.73 1.77
C PHE A 28 0.60 7.73 0.65
N ARG A 29 -0.21 7.72 -0.39
CA ARG A 29 -0.12 8.66 -1.51
C ARG A 29 -1.45 9.37 -1.62
N ALA A 30 -1.43 10.66 -1.95
CA ALA A 30 -2.65 11.42 -2.22
C ALA A 30 -3.40 10.86 -3.44
N GLU A 31 -2.67 10.33 -4.42
CA GLU A 31 -3.22 9.72 -5.62
C GLU A 31 -2.34 8.60 -6.18
N LEU A 32 -2.95 7.74 -7.02
CA LEU A 32 -2.24 6.71 -7.76
C LEU A 32 -1.96 7.19 -9.19
N PRO A 33 -0.77 6.90 -9.74
CA PRO A 33 -0.46 7.26 -11.12
C PRO A 33 -1.37 6.47 -12.05
N LYS A 34 -2.07 7.18 -12.94
CA LYS A 34 -3.00 6.61 -13.91
C LYS A 34 -2.62 7.00 -15.33
N SER A 35 -2.95 6.16 -16.30
CA SER A 35 -2.89 6.52 -17.72
C SER A 35 -4.01 7.51 -18.08
N ASN A 36 -3.96 8.07 -19.28
CA ASN A 36 -5.00 8.98 -19.80
C ASN A 36 -6.39 8.33 -19.89
N VAL A 37 -6.47 6.99 -19.84
CA VAL A 37 -7.72 6.22 -19.79
C VAL A 37 -7.99 5.61 -18.40
N GLY A 38 -7.32 6.10 -17.36
CA GLY A 38 -7.59 5.78 -15.95
C GLY A 38 -6.93 4.52 -15.40
N LYS A 39 -6.13 3.78 -16.18
CA LYS A 39 -5.48 2.54 -15.70
C LYS A 39 -4.31 2.87 -14.77
N ILE A 40 -4.20 2.19 -13.62
CA ILE A 40 -3.08 2.37 -12.69
C ILE A 40 -1.76 1.93 -13.34
N LEU A 41 -0.78 2.83 -13.35
CA LEU A 41 0.55 2.61 -13.92
C LEU A 41 1.49 1.99 -12.88
N ARG A 42 1.36 0.67 -12.66
CA ARG A 42 2.15 -0.08 -11.66
C ARG A 42 3.67 0.08 -11.80
N ARG A 43 4.18 0.31 -13.02
CA ARG A 43 5.62 0.53 -13.26
C ARG A 43 6.15 1.75 -12.50
N LEU A 44 5.34 2.80 -12.36
CA LEU A 44 5.72 4.03 -11.65
C LEU A 44 5.60 3.91 -10.13
N LEU A 45 5.14 2.76 -9.63
CA LEU A 45 5.03 2.46 -8.19
C LEU A 45 6.15 1.54 -7.69
N ARG A 46 7.05 1.07 -8.58
CA ARG A 46 8.02 0.02 -8.26
C ARG A 46 9.21 0.51 -7.43
N ASP A 47 9.65 1.74 -7.64
CA ASP A 47 10.81 2.34 -6.96
C ASP A 47 10.42 3.07 -5.68
N GLY A 48 9.14 2.97 -5.29
CA GLY A 48 8.58 3.50 -4.05
C GLY A 48 9.35 2.99 -2.86
#